data_AF-A0A517QRZ2-F1
#
_entry.id   AF-A0A517QRZ2-F1
#
_cell.length_a   1.000
_cell.length_b   1.000
_cell.length_c   1.000
_cell.angle_alpha   90.00
_cell.angle_beta   90.00
_cell.angle_gamma   90.00
#
_symmetry.space_group_name_H-M   'P 1'
#
loop_
_entity.id
_entity.type
_entity.pdbx_description
1 polymer ?
#
loop_
_entity_poly.entity_id
_entity_poly.type
_entity_poly.pdbx_seq_one_letter_code
_entity_poly.pdbx_strand_id
1 'polypeptide(L)'
;MITEKVFGHGFLREPTSHLSSPRNHWMVQRNMSGSYENRFDEEAPLVRQLTKGQRRVLGVLIEKGLTTPDQYPLTLKASTTGANQKSNRDPVTNYTEGAVWDLFDELRELGLIAVVHPESGRTERFRHYMRKRFPFNEPQLAIMAELFLRGKQQLGELRSRASRMVPIESLTELRNELRSLQEQGFIQASGDLERRGIEVDHNMYLETEGQQLEKMQAPTPEVAAPIQHPAPAQVAQQPAAAQPSSHELNQVRDETASLRSEVESLRQTVSDMREDLDELKRSLGV
;
A
#
# COMPACT_ATOMS: atom_id res chain seq x y z
N MET A 1 -14.11 -74.70 -5.11
CA MET A 1 -12.90 -75.29 -5.70
C MET A 1 -12.05 -74.15 -6.26
N ILE A 2 -11.08 -73.71 -5.47
CA ILE A 2 -9.62 -73.68 -5.76
C ILE A 2 -9.23 -72.20 -5.96
N THR A 3 -8.91 -71.47 -4.88
CA THR A 3 -7.54 -71.16 -4.39
C THR A 3 -6.61 -70.55 -5.44
N GLU A 4 -6.18 -69.30 -5.24
CA GLU A 4 -4.78 -69.04 -4.92
C GLU A 4 -4.55 -67.61 -4.41
N LYS A 5 -3.94 -67.55 -3.22
CA LYS A 5 -3.27 -66.40 -2.61
C LYS A 5 -1.88 -66.32 -3.23
N VAL A 6 -1.47 -65.16 -3.72
CA VAL A 6 -0.04 -64.86 -3.90
C VAL A 6 0.28 -63.56 -3.15
N PHE A 7 1.04 -63.74 -2.08
CA PHE A 7 1.75 -62.70 -1.35
C PHE A 7 2.91 -62.20 -2.21
N GLY A 8 2.95 -60.89 -2.50
CA GLY A 8 4.12 -60.21 -3.04
C GLY A 8 4.54 -59.10 -2.09
N HIS A 9 5.56 -59.35 -1.28
CA HIS A 9 6.30 -58.32 -0.56
C HIS A 9 7.09 -57.48 -1.57
N GLY A 10 6.74 -56.20 -1.68
CA GLY A 10 7.38 -55.25 -2.58
C GLY A 10 7.48 -53.87 -1.94
N PHE A 11 8.57 -53.68 -1.19
CA PHE A 11 9.33 -52.43 -1.03
C PHE A 11 8.53 -51.12 -0.97
N LEU A 12 8.29 -50.63 0.26
CA LEU A 12 7.93 -49.23 0.53
C LEU A 12 9.04 -48.31 -0.01
N ARG A 13 8.81 -47.73 -1.19
CA ARG A 13 9.48 -46.49 -1.59
C ARG A 13 8.57 -45.34 -1.17
N GLU A 14 8.96 -44.66 -0.11
CA GLU A 14 8.45 -43.32 0.18
C GLU A 14 8.71 -42.43 -1.04
N PRO A 15 7.68 -41.80 -1.64
CA PRO A 15 7.93 -40.71 -2.55
C PRO A 15 8.41 -39.53 -1.70
N THR A 16 9.71 -39.26 -1.76
CA THR A 16 10.31 -38.01 -1.31
C THR A 16 9.53 -36.86 -1.94
N SER A 17 8.66 -36.23 -1.16
CA SER A 17 7.95 -35.01 -1.49
C SER A 17 8.96 -33.87 -1.50
N HIS A 18 9.75 -33.78 -2.58
CA HIS A 18 10.34 -32.51 -2.95
C HIS A 18 9.18 -31.60 -3.35
N LEU A 19 8.71 -30.78 -2.40
CA LEU A 19 7.96 -29.56 -2.71
C LEU A 19 8.87 -28.69 -3.58
N SER A 20 8.85 -28.96 -4.87
CA SER A 20 9.25 -27.99 -5.87
C SER A 20 8.18 -26.91 -5.82
N SER A 21 8.45 -25.86 -5.04
CA SER A 21 7.72 -24.61 -5.09
C SER A 21 7.50 -24.27 -6.57
N PRO A 22 6.26 -24.05 -7.04
CA PRO A 22 6.05 -23.68 -8.42
C PRO A 22 6.81 -22.37 -8.63
N ARG A 23 7.88 -22.44 -9.42
CA ARG A 23 8.58 -21.28 -9.96
C ARG A 23 7.57 -20.51 -10.79
N ASN A 24 6.84 -19.62 -10.14
CA ASN A 24 6.41 -18.31 -10.61
C ASN A 24 6.96 -18.02 -12.02
N HIS A 25 6.20 -18.40 -13.05
CA HIS A 25 6.56 -18.17 -14.46
C HIS A 25 6.17 -16.74 -14.86
N TRP A 26 6.53 -15.77 -14.05
CA TRP A 26 6.47 -14.36 -14.41
C TRP A 26 7.86 -14.01 -14.92
N MET A 27 8.01 -13.92 -16.23
CA MET A 27 9.21 -13.37 -16.82
C MET A 27 8.78 -12.29 -17.78
N VAL A 28 8.86 -11.03 -17.33
CA VAL A 28 9.05 -9.97 -18.30
C VAL A 28 10.47 -10.13 -18.83
N GLN A 29 10.58 -10.59 -20.06
CA GLN A 29 11.84 -10.47 -20.77
C GLN A 29 11.95 -9.04 -21.29
N ARG A 30 12.93 -8.30 -20.76
CA ARG A 30 13.52 -7.22 -21.54
C ARG A 30 14.11 -7.88 -22.77
N ASN A 31 13.52 -7.66 -23.94
CA ASN A 31 14.11 -8.21 -25.15
C ASN A 31 15.49 -7.59 -25.39
N MET A 32 16.29 -8.18 -26.27
CA MET A 32 17.65 -7.69 -26.57
C MET A 32 17.69 -6.22 -27.02
N SER A 33 16.57 -5.64 -27.47
CA SER A 33 16.43 -4.22 -27.81
C SER A 33 16.08 -3.30 -26.65
N GLY A 34 15.94 -3.84 -25.43
CA GLY A 34 15.65 -3.04 -24.24
C GLY A 34 14.17 -2.68 -24.06
N SER A 35 13.26 -3.17 -24.91
CA SER A 35 11.83 -2.85 -24.86
C SER A 35 11.04 -3.87 -24.05
N TYR A 36 10.04 -3.38 -23.33
CA TYR A 36 9.14 -4.19 -22.52
C TYR A 36 8.01 -4.77 -23.38
N GLU A 37 7.93 -6.09 -23.47
CA GLU A 37 6.75 -6.75 -24.04
C GLU A 37 5.69 -6.88 -22.93
N ASN A 38 4.56 -6.19 -23.10
CA ASN A 38 3.45 -6.24 -22.15
C ASN A 38 2.73 -7.60 -22.28
N ARG A 39 3.30 -8.66 -21.72
CA ARG A 39 2.65 -9.97 -21.63
C ARG A 39 1.63 -9.93 -20.50
N PHE A 40 0.38 -9.64 -20.86
CA PHE A 40 -0.73 -9.71 -19.92
C PHE A 40 -1.25 -11.14 -19.86
N ASP A 41 -1.19 -11.76 -18.68
CA ASP A 41 -1.77 -13.06 -18.40
C ASP A 41 -3.08 -12.87 -17.64
N GLU A 42 -4.21 -13.13 -18.31
CA GLU A 42 -5.56 -12.99 -17.73
C GLU A 42 -5.82 -14.00 -16.61
N GLU A 43 -5.20 -15.18 -16.67
CA GLU A 43 -5.44 -16.31 -15.76
C GLU A 43 -4.55 -16.26 -14.51
N ALA A 44 -3.63 -15.31 -14.41
CA ALA A 44 -2.74 -15.20 -13.26
C ALA A 44 -3.55 -15.00 -11.95
N PRO A 45 -3.07 -15.48 -10.79
CA PRO A 45 -3.76 -15.28 -9.50
C PRO A 45 -3.85 -13.80 -9.13
N LEU A 46 -4.98 -13.34 -8.60
CA LEU A 46 -5.15 -11.95 -8.20
C LEU A 46 -4.10 -11.53 -7.16
N VAL A 47 -3.47 -10.38 -7.37
CA VAL A 47 -2.54 -9.80 -6.41
C VAL A 47 -3.31 -9.42 -5.15
N ARG A 48 -2.84 -9.86 -3.98
CA ARG A 48 -3.47 -9.61 -2.68
C ARG A 48 -2.63 -8.76 -1.74
N GLN A 49 -1.37 -8.52 -2.04
CA GLN A 49 -0.45 -7.79 -1.17
C GLN A 49 0.36 -6.81 -2.01
N LEU A 50 0.51 -5.58 -1.51
CA LEU A 50 1.31 -4.54 -2.15
C LEU A 50 2.10 -3.77 -1.10
N THR A 51 3.35 -3.45 -1.42
CA THR A 51 4.16 -2.56 -0.58
C THR A 51 3.55 -1.16 -0.54
N LYS A 52 3.92 -0.36 0.47
CA LYS A 52 3.46 1.03 0.59
C LYS A 52 3.82 1.88 -0.64
N GLY A 53 5.01 1.69 -1.19
CA GLY A 53 5.46 2.36 -2.40
C GLY A 53 4.61 1.96 -3.62
N GLN A 54 4.38 0.65 -3.79
CA GLN A 54 3.56 0.11 -4.88
C GLN A 54 2.14 0.66 -4.83
N ARG A 55 1.49 0.64 -3.66
CA ARG A 55 0.16 1.23 -3.45
C ARG A 55 0.14 2.71 -3.81
N ARG A 56 1.15 3.48 -3.39
CA ARG A 56 1.25 4.91 -3.71
C ARG A 56 1.29 5.15 -5.21
N VAL A 57 2.23 4.55 -5.93
CA VAL A 57 2.41 4.84 -7.36
C VAL A 57 1.26 4.28 -8.21
N LEU A 58 0.70 3.14 -7.81
CA LEU A 58 -0.50 2.56 -8.43
C LEU A 58 -1.72 3.46 -8.21
N GLY A 59 -1.94 3.94 -6.98
CA GLY A 59 -3.00 4.90 -6.65
C GLY A 59 -2.90 6.19 -7.47
N VAL A 60 -1.69 6.69 -7.70
CA VAL A 60 -1.46 7.87 -8.57
C VAL A 60 -1.89 7.59 -10.01
N LEU A 61 -1.51 6.44 -10.58
CA LEU A 61 -1.91 6.08 -11.94
C LEU A 61 -3.42 5.95 -12.08
N ILE A 62 -4.10 5.35 -11.09
CA ILE A 62 -5.56 5.23 -11.07
C ILE A 62 -6.21 6.62 -10.96
N GLU A 63 -5.79 7.43 -9.98
CA GLU A 63 -6.31 8.79 -9.76
C GLU A 63 -6.20 9.62 -11.04
N LYS A 64 -5.03 9.64 -11.69
CA LYS A 64 -4.81 10.42 -12.92
C LYS A 64 -5.48 9.82 -14.15
N GLY A 65 -5.62 8.49 -14.21
CA GLY A 65 -6.42 7.84 -15.25
C GLY A 65 -7.89 8.21 -15.20
N LEU A 66 -8.43 8.44 -14.00
CA LEU A 66 -9.83 8.85 -13.79
C LEU A 66 -10.03 10.37 -13.94
N THR A 67 -9.11 11.18 -13.42
CA THR A 67 -9.31 12.65 -13.29
C THR A 67 -8.67 13.48 -14.40
N THR A 68 -7.64 12.95 -15.06
CA THR A 68 -6.85 13.69 -16.06
C THR A 68 -6.55 12.83 -17.29
N PRO A 69 -7.58 12.37 -18.02
CA PRO A 69 -7.40 11.45 -19.15
C PRO A 69 -6.49 12.02 -20.25
N ASP A 70 -6.50 13.34 -20.47
CA ASP A 70 -5.64 14.01 -21.47
C ASP A 70 -4.14 13.91 -21.14
N GLN A 71 -3.79 13.76 -19.87
CA GLN A 71 -2.41 13.61 -19.42
C GLN A 71 -2.00 12.15 -19.29
N TYR A 72 -2.95 11.22 -19.36
CA TYR A 72 -2.75 9.79 -19.18
C TYR A 72 -2.53 9.09 -20.54
N PRO A 73 -1.62 8.11 -20.67
CA PRO A 73 -0.73 7.53 -19.64
C PRO A 73 0.38 8.48 -19.17
N LEU A 74 0.80 8.33 -17.91
CA LEU A 74 1.73 9.25 -17.26
C LEU A 74 3.20 8.93 -17.60
N THR A 75 4.05 9.95 -17.65
CA THR A 75 5.51 9.75 -17.65
C THR A 75 6.02 9.38 -16.26
N LEU A 76 7.27 8.89 -16.15
CA LEU A 76 7.93 8.65 -14.86
C LEU A 76 7.93 9.90 -13.97
N LYS A 77 8.29 11.05 -14.53
CA LYS A 77 8.34 12.34 -13.83
C LYS A 77 6.96 12.79 -13.32
N ALA A 78 5.92 12.62 -14.14
CA ALA A 78 4.55 12.95 -13.74
C ALA A 78 4.07 12.04 -12.60
N SER A 79 4.41 10.75 -12.67
CA SER A 79 4.09 9.76 -11.64
C SER A 79 4.81 10.06 -10.32
N THR A 80 6.10 10.41 -10.39
CA THR A 80 6.91 10.83 -9.23
C THR A 80 6.35 12.08 -8.57
N THR A 81 6.00 13.08 -9.39
CA THR A 81 5.35 14.31 -8.92
C THR A 81 4.02 13.99 -8.24
N GLY A 82 3.21 13.11 -8.84
CA GLY A 82 1.94 12.64 -8.29
C GLY A 82 2.08 11.89 -6.95
N ALA A 83 3.12 11.07 -6.81
CA ALA A 83 3.39 10.29 -5.60
C ALA A 83 3.76 11.19 -4.41
N ASN A 84 4.45 12.30 -4.68
CA ASN A 84 4.98 13.25 -3.69
C ASN A 84 4.10 14.49 -3.47
N GLN A 85 2.85 14.50 -3.95
CA GLN A 85 1.95 15.63 -3.73
C GLN A 85 1.72 15.86 -2.22
N LYS A 86 1.72 17.13 -1.80
CA LYS A 86 1.44 17.51 -0.40
C LYS A 86 -0.03 17.38 -0.04
N SER A 87 -0.91 17.50 -1.03
CA SER A 87 -2.34 17.31 -0.88
C SER A 87 -2.73 15.91 -1.36
N ASN A 88 -3.80 15.41 -0.76
CA ASN A 88 -4.39 14.12 -1.13
C ASN A 88 -3.48 12.91 -1.00
N ARG A 89 -2.46 13.00 -0.13
CA ARG A 89 -1.56 11.91 0.23
C ARG A 89 -1.46 11.82 1.73
N ASP A 90 -1.54 10.62 2.27
CA ASP A 90 -1.24 10.35 3.66
C ASP A 90 -0.47 9.01 3.76
N PRO A 91 0.79 9.01 4.24
CA PRO A 91 1.61 10.17 4.55
C PRO A 91 2.12 10.88 3.29
N VAL A 92 2.55 12.14 3.44
CA VAL A 92 3.33 12.82 2.40
C VAL A 92 4.68 12.10 2.22
N THR A 93 5.10 11.89 0.97
CA THR A 93 6.34 11.16 0.63
C THR A 93 7.28 12.01 -0.21
N ASN A 94 8.51 11.53 -0.39
CA ASN A 94 9.53 12.14 -1.23
C ASN A 94 10.33 11.08 -2.01
N TYR A 95 9.65 10.31 -2.86
CA TYR A 95 10.28 9.32 -3.72
C TYR A 95 11.14 9.99 -4.80
N THR A 96 12.30 9.41 -5.10
CA THR A 96 13.10 9.78 -6.28
C THR A 96 12.51 9.13 -7.53
N GLU A 97 12.86 9.64 -8.72
CA GLU A 97 12.43 9.01 -9.98
C GLU A 97 12.95 7.57 -10.10
N GLY A 98 14.16 7.28 -9.60
CA GLY A 98 14.71 5.91 -9.54
C GLY A 98 13.87 4.98 -8.66
N ALA A 99 13.47 5.44 -7.46
CA ALA A 99 12.60 4.64 -6.60
C ALA A 99 11.22 4.37 -7.24
N VAL A 100 10.65 5.34 -7.94
CA VAL A 100 9.38 5.14 -8.67
C VAL A 100 9.56 4.19 -9.85
N TRP A 101 10.71 4.23 -10.51
CA TRP A 101 11.04 3.30 -11.58
C TRP A 101 11.09 1.85 -11.07
N ASP A 102 11.81 1.61 -9.97
CA ASP A 102 11.91 0.28 -9.36
C ASP A 102 10.52 -0.25 -8.98
N LEU A 103 9.68 0.59 -8.36
CA LEU A 103 8.29 0.26 -8.03
C LEU A 103 7.43 -0.03 -9.27
N PHE A 104 7.68 0.66 -10.39
CA PHE A 104 7.00 0.37 -11.65
C PHE A 104 7.43 -0.95 -12.24
N ASP A 105 8.72 -1.29 -12.20
CA ASP A 105 9.20 -2.59 -12.66
C ASP A 105 8.58 -3.72 -11.80
N GLU A 106 8.55 -3.59 -10.48
CA GLU A 106 7.87 -4.55 -9.59
C GLU A 106 6.37 -4.70 -9.92
N LEU A 107 5.64 -3.59 -10.09
CA LEU A 107 4.22 -3.62 -10.42
C LEU A 107 3.94 -4.19 -11.82
N ARG A 108 4.90 -4.08 -12.73
CA ARG A 108 4.82 -4.63 -14.07
C ARG A 108 5.05 -6.14 -14.06
N GLU A 109 5.95 -6.63 -13.21
CA GLU A 109 6.07 -8.07 -12.91
C GLU A 109 4.79 -8.65 -12.30
N LEU A 110 4.08 -7.86 -11.47
CA LEU A 110 2.77 -8.21 -10.93
C LEU A 110 1.62 -8.08 -11.96
N GLY A 111 1.89 -7.61 -13.18
CA GLY A 111 0.88 -7.41 -14.22
C GLY A 111 -0.11 -6.27 -13.94
N LEU A 112 0.23 -5.34 -13.04
CA LEU A 112 -0.63 -4.22 -12.62
C LEU A 112 -0.35 -2.92 -13.37
N ILE A 113 0.78 -2.82 -14.08
CA ILE A 113 1.17 -1.68 -14.90
C ILE A 113 1.64 -2.17 -16.28
N ALA A 114 1.48 -1.32 -17.30
CA ALA A 114 2.07 -1.50 -18.62
C ALA A 114 2.77 -0.24 -19.11
N VAL A 115 3.81 -0.46 -19.93
CA VAL A 115 4.55 0.61 -20.60
C VAL A 115 3.94 0.86 -21.98
N VAL A 116 3.79 2.13 -22.32
CA VAL A 116 3.24 2.62 -23.57
C VAL A 116 4.34 3.42 -24.26
N HIS A 117 4.66 2.99 -25.48
CA HIS A 117 5.59 3.69 -26.35
C HIS A 117 4.76 4.45 -27.39
N PRO A 118 4.55 5.77 -27.24
CA PRO A 118 3.82 6.54 -28.23
C PRO A 118 4.60 6.55 -29.55
N GLU A 119 3.92 6.38 -30.69
CA GLU A 119 4.53 6.32 -32.02
C GLU A 119 5.39 7.55 -32.36
N SER A 120 5.04 8.71 -31.77
CA SER A 120 5.71 10.00 -32.01
C SER A 120 6.68 10.43 -30.89
N GLY A 121 6.81 9.66 -29.81
CA GLY A 121 7.50 10.11 -28.60
C GLY A 121 8.54 9.11 -28.09
N ARG A 122 9.74 9.61 -27.77
CA ARG A 122 10.81 8.81 -27.15
C ARG A 122 10.58 8.51 -25.67
N THR A 123 9.65 9.21 -25.01
CA THR A 123 9.43 9.09 -23.56
C THR A 123 8.44 7.99 -23.26
N GLU A 124 8.88 7.00 -22.48
CA GLU A 124 8.01 5.96 -21.93
C GLU A 124 6.89 6.54 -21.07
N ARG A 125 5.71 5.95 -21.21
CA ARG A 125 4.53 6.29 -20.41
C ARG A 125 3.94 5.05 -19.77
N PHE A 126 3.34 5.20 -18.61
CA PHE A 126 2.88 4.12 -17.76
C PHE A 126 1.37 4.21 -17.57
N ARG A 127 0.69 3.06 -17.66
CA ARG A 127 -0.73 2.91 -17.37
C ARG A 127 -0.96 1.78 -16.39
N HIS A 128 -1.95 1.93 -15.50
CA HIS A 128 -2.42 0.84 -14.66
C HIS A 128 -3.30 -0.14 -15.45
N TYR A 129 -3.29 -1.41 -15.03
CA TYR A 129 -4.12 -2.50 -15.54
C TYR A 129 -5.20 -2.95 -14.55
N MET A 130 -5.45 -2.20 -13.48
CA MET A 130 -6.48 -2.52 -12.49
C MET A 130 -7.85 -2.88 -13.10
N ARG A 131 -8.29 -2.16 -14.13
CA ARG A 131 -9.56 -2.43 -14.86
C ARG A 131 -9.63 -3.80 -15.51
N LYS A 132 -8.47 -4.26 -16.01
CA LYS A 132 -8.35 -5.56 -16.67
C LYS A 132 -8.18 -6.67 -15.64
N ARG A 133 -7.53 -6.35 -14.52
CA ARG A 133 -7.09 -7.35 -13.56
C ARG A 133 -8.09 -7.64 -12.47
N PHE A 134 -8.90 -6.66 -12.10
CA PHE A 134 -9.88 -6.77 -11.03
C PHE A 134 -11.27 -6.47 -11.58
N PRO A 135 -12.31 -7.13 -11.06
CA PRO A 135 -13.70 -6.91 -11.47
C PRO A 135 -14.29 -5.63 -10.83
N PHE A 136 -13.50 -4.56 -10.74
CA PHE A 136 -13.91 -3.31 -10.13
C PHE A 136 -14.69 -2.45 -11.13
N ASN A 137 -15.82 -1.92 -10.69
CA ASN A 137 -16.48 -0.81 -11.39
C ASN A 137 -15.74 0.51 -11.13
N GLU A 138 -16.17 1.59 -11.79
CA GLU A 138 -15.54 2.92 -11.66
C GLU A 138 -15.56 3.46 -10.22
N PRO A 139 -16.70 3.46 -9.49
CA PRO A 139 -16.72 3.86 -8.08
C PRO A 139 -15.78 3.04 -7.19
N GLN A 140 -15.76 1.73 -7.35
CA GLN A 140 -14.88 0.83 -6.58
C GLN A 140 -13.41 1.12 -6.85
N LEU A 141 -13.06 1.35 -8.11
CA LEU A 141 -11.70 1.71 -8.49
C LEU A 141 -11.27 3.05 -7.87
N ALA A 142 -12.17 4.05 -7.84
CA ALA A 142 -11.93 5.32 -7.15
C ALA A 142 -11.77 5.13 -5.63
N ILE A 143 -12.60 4.30 -4.99
CA ILE A 143 -12.50 3.97 -3.57
C ILE A 143 -11.13 3.34 -3.27
N MET A 144 -10.72 2.33 -4.04
CA MET A 144 -9.43 1.66 -3.85
C MET A 144 -8.26 2.63 -4.04
N ALA A 145 -8.31 3.51 -5.04
CA ALA A 145 -7.28 4.54 -5.23
C ALA A 145 -7.19 5.48 -4.03
N GLU A 146 -8.32 5.96 -3.51
CA GLU A 146 -8.34 6.86 -2.35
C GLU A 146 -7.75 6.18 -1.10
N LEU A 147 -8.09 4.90 -0.86
CA LEU A 147 -7.52 4.10 0.23
C LEU A 147 -6.02 3.83 0.03
N PHE A 148 -5.53 3.60 -1.19
CA PHE A 148 -4.08 3.46 -1.43
C PHE A 148 -3.31 4.76 -1.19
N LEU A 149 -3.94 5.90 -1.42
CA LEU A 149 -3.31 7.21 -1.32
C LEU A 149 -3.29 7.75 0.11
N ARG A 150 -4.27 7.38 0.95
CA ARG A 150 -4.42 7.91 2.32
C ARG A 150 -4.69 6.88 3.43
N GLY A 151 -4.80 5.60 3.10
CA GLY A 151 -5.14 4.54 4.04
C GLY A 151 -6.56 4.66 4.59
N LYS A 152 -6.72 4.11 5.80
CA LYS A 152 -7.97 4.04 6.56
C LYS A 152 -8.69 5.39 6.67
N GLN A 153 -9.98 5.41 6.34
CA GLN A 153 -10.80 6.61 6.36
C GLN A 153 -12.23 6.34 6.85
N GLN A 154 -12.87 7.36 7.43
CA GLN A 154 -14.30 7.31 7.73
C GLN A 154 -15.15 7.38 6.45
N LEU A 155 -16.31 6.75 6.46
CA LEU A 155 -17.22 6.68 5.30
C LEU A 155 -17.54 8.04 4.67
N GLY A 156 -17.80 9.07 5.49
CA GLY A 156 -18.11 10.42 5.02
C GLY A 156 -16.96 11.07 4.26
N GLU A 157 -15.74 10.92 4.77
CA GLU A 157 -14.52 11.43 4.15
C GLU A 157 -14.20 10.66 2.86
N LEU A 158 -14.27 9.33 2.94
CA LEU A 158 -14.01 8.43 1.82
C LEU A 158 -14.95 8.74 0.65
N ARG A 159 -16.25 8.91 0.92
CA ARG A 159 -17.22 9.34 -0.11
C ARG A 159 -16.77 10.65 -0.76
N SER A 160 -16.58 11.70 0.04
CA SER A 160 -16.30 13.04 -0.48
C SER A 160 -15.01 13.09 -1.30
N ARG A 161 -13.99 12.32 -0.92
CA ARG A 161 -12.70 12.29 -1.60
C ARG A 161 -12.75 11.41 -2.86
N ALA A 162 -13.30 10.20 -2.78
CA ALA A 162 -13.48 9.32 -3.95
C ALA A 162 -14.42 9.94 -5.00
N SER A 163 -15.44 10.70 -4.58
CA SER A 163 -16.34 11.44 -5.47
C SER A 163 -15.67 12.47 -6.38
N ARG A 164 -14.41 12.86 -6.07
CA ARG A 164 -13.62 13.74 -6.94
C ARG A 164 -13.08 13.02 -8.18
N MET A 165 -12.96 11.69 -8.12
CA MET A 165 -12.53 10.85 -9.23
C MET A 165 -13.72 10.32 -10.02
N VAL A 166 -14.71 9.75 -9.32
CA VAL A 166 -15.93 9.19 -9.90
C VAL A 166 -17.09 9.57 -8.99
N PRO A 167 -18.18 10.20 -9.48
CA PRO A 167 -19.32 10.57 -8.65
C PRO A 167 -19.87 9.40 -7.82
N ILE A 168 -20.15 9.66 -6.54
CA ILE A 168 -20.84 8.74 -5.63
C ILE A 168 -21.92 9.56 -4.92
N GLU A 169 -23.15 9.44 -5.39
CA GLU A 169 -24.26 10.35 -5.09
C GLU A 169 -24.65 10.33 -3.61
N SER A 170 -24.53 9.17 -2.95
CA SER A 170 -24.98 9.00 -1.58
C SER A 170 -24.09 8.10 -0.73
N LEU A 171 -24.24 8.19 0.59
CA LEU A 171 -23.62 7.22 1.51
C LEU A 171 -24.21 5.81 1.32
N THR A 172 -25.47 5.70 0.89
CA THR A 172 -26.09 4.40 0.59
C THR A 172 -25.40 3.73 -0.59
N GLU A 173 -25.15 4.47 -1.67
CA GLU A 173 -24.38 3.99 -2.81
C GLU A 173 -22.97 3.57 -2.40
N LEU A 174 -22.26 4.41 -1.63
CA LEU A 174 -20.95 4.05 -1.11
C LEU A 174 -21.00 2.72 -0.33
N ARG A 175 -21.96 2.54 0.58
CA ARG A 175 -22.06 1.30 1.38
C ARG A 175 -22.29 0.07 0.51
N ASN A 176 -23.06 0.19 -0.58
CA ASN A 176 -23.27 -0.91 -1.51
C ASN A 176 -21.96 -1.32 -2.19
N GLU A 177 -21.19 -0.34 -2.67
CA GLU A 177 -19.88 -0.59 -3.29
C GLU A 177 -18.87 -1.19 -2.30
N LEU A 178 -18.84 -0.66 -1.07
CA LEU A 178 -17.99 -1.18 -0.01
C LEU A 178 -18.37 -2.61 0.39
N ARG A 179 -19.67 -2.92 0.47
CA ARG A 179 -20.14 -4.29 0.77
C ARG A 179 -19.66 -5.28 -0.30
N SER A 180 -19.77 -4.90 -1.58
CA SER A 180 -19.25 -5.71 -2.69
C SER A 180 -17.72 -5.90 -2.60
N LEU A 181 -16.96 -4.85 -2.30
CA LEU A 181 -15.51 -4.94 -2.11
C LEU A 181 -15.12 -5.78 -0.89
N GLN A 182 -15.90 -5.73 0.18
CA GLN A 182 -15.69 -6.50 1.41
C GLN A 182 -15.95 -8.00 1.17
N GLU A 183 -17.02 -8.34 0.46
CA GLU A 183 -17.32 -9.72 0.06
C GLU A 183 -16.21 -10.33 -0.81
N GLN A 184 -15.58 -9.53 -1.66
CA GLN A 184 -14.42 -9.93 -2.46
C GLN A 184 -13.09 -9.95 -1.68
N GLY A 185 -13.10 -9.46 -0.44
CA GLY A 185 -11.95 -9.43 0.47
C GLY A 185 -10.91 -8.34 0.14
N PHE A 186 -11.30 -7.26 -0.56
CA PHE A 186 -10.39 -6.15 -0.90
C PHE A 186 -10.38 -5.03 0.13
N ILE A 187 -11.39 -4.96 0.98
CA ILE A 187 -11.47 -3.99 2.07
C ILE A 187 -11.85 -4.65 3.39
N GLN A 188 -11.61 -3.92 4.48
CA GLN A 188 -12.08 -4.22 5.82
C GLN A 188 -12.73 -2.98 6.43
N ALA A 189 -13.72 -3.20 7.27
CA ALA A 189 -14.38 -2.14 8.04
C ALA A 189 -14.23 -2.42 9.54
N SER A 190 -14.11 -1.37 10.34
CA SER A 190 -14.01 -1.48 11.80
C SER A 190 -15.30 -1.98 12.48
N GLY A 191 -16.39 -2.09 11.73
CA GLY A 191 -17.67 -2.60 12.18
C GLY A 191 -18.71 -2.61 11.06
N ASP A 192 -19.98 -2.75 11.45
CA ASP A 192 -21.12 -2.72 10.51
C ASP A 192 -21.22 -1.35 9.81
N LEU A 193 -21.14 -1.35 8.47
CA LEU A 193 -21.16 -0.17 7.60
C LEU A 193 -22.38 0.74 7.80
N GLU A 194 -23.48 0.25 8.37
CA GLU A 194 -24.67 1.07 8.67
C GLU A 194 -24.47 1.97 9.91
N ARG A 195 -23.50 1.67 10.76
CA ARG A 195 -23.21 2.45 11.96
C ARG A 195 -22.47 3.75 11.62
N ARG A 196 -22.57 4.72 12.52
CA ARG A 196 -21.80 5.97 12.44
C ARG A 196 -20.39 5.76 12.97
N GLY A 197 -19.43 6.54 12.47
CA GLY A 197 -18.03 6.49 12.91
C GLY A 197 -17.26 5.27 12.41
N ILE A 198 -17.79 4.55 11.42
CA ILE A 198 -17.11 3.41 10.82
C ILE A 198 -15.97 3.90 9.93
N GLU A 199 -14.84 3.24 10.10
CA GLU A 199 -13.65 3.42 9.31
C GLU A 199 -13.46 2.22 8.40
N VAL A 200 -12.97 2.47 7.20
CA VAL A 200 -12.74 1.47 6.17
C VAL A 200 -11.31 1.60 5.69
N ASP A 201 -10.66 0.46 5.49
CA ASP A 201 -9.32 0.35 4.93
C ASP A 201 -9.25 -0.74 3.86
N HIS A 202 -8.20 -0.74 3.05
CA HIS A 202 -7.96 -1.80 2.09
C HIS A 202 -7.31 -3.03 2.74
N ASN A 203 -7.42 -4.22 2.14
CA ASN A 203 -6.77 -5.44 2.63
C ASN A 203 -5.44 -5.76 1.93
N MET A 204 -4.98 -4.91 1.01
CA MET A 204 -3.78 -5.15 0.21
C MET A 204 -2.46 -4.80 0.92
N TYR A 205 -2.42 -4.99 2.24
CA TYR A 205 -1.22 -4.82 3.05
C TYR A 205 -0.29 -6.02 2.93
N LEU A 206 1.01 -5.83 3.18
CA LEU A 206 1.88 -6.97 3.47
C LEU A 206 1.45 -7.59 4.81
N GLU A 207 1.59 -8.91 4.97
CA GLU A 207 1.25 -9.60 6.24
C GLU A 207 1.93 -8.97 7.46
N THR A 208 3.19 -8.60 7.32
CA THR A 208 3.97 -7.95 8.38
C THR A 208 3.42 -6.58 8.77
N GLU A 209 2.92 -5.82 7.79
CA GLU A 209 2.31 -4.50 8.01
C GLU A 209 0.90 -4.62 8.59
N GLY A 210 0.11 -5.58 8.11
CA GLY A 210 -1.22 -5.87 8.65
C GLY A 210 -1.18 -6.22 10.14
N GLN A 211 -0.24 -7.08 10.54
CA GLN A 211 -0.05 -7.42 11.97
C GLN A 211 0.37 -6.21 12.82
N GLN A 212 1.13 -5.26 12.27
CA GLN A 212 1.49 -4.03 12.98
C GLN A 212 0.28 -3.11 13.14
N LEU A 213 -0.51 -2.95 12.08
CA LEU A 213 -1.74 -2.15 12.11
C LEU A 213 -2.77 -2.72 13.10
N GLU A 214 -2.92 -4.04 13.17
CA GLU A 214 -3.78 -4.71 14.16
C GLU A 214 -3.28 -4.47 15.60
N LYS A 215 -1.96 -4.60 15.84
CA LYS A 215 -1.37 -4.34 17.17
C LYS A 215 -1.52 -2.89 17.61
N MET A 216 -1.41 -1.94 16.68
CA MET A 216 -1.63 -0.51 16.94
C MET A 216 -3.12 -0.16 17.16
N GLN A 217 -4.03 -1.02 16.69
CA GLN A 217 -5.49 -0.84 16.80
C GLN A 217 -6.14 -1.70 17.89
N ALA A 218 -5.36 -2.53 18.60
CA ALA A 218 -5.86 -3.29 19.73
C ALA A 218 -6.33 -2.33 20.83
N PRO A 219 -7.58 -2.44 21.32
CA PRO A 219 -8.05 -1.59 22.40
C PRO A 219 -7.24 -1.88 23.66
N THR A 220 -6.66 -0.83 24.26
CA THR A 220 -6.15 -0.87 25.63
C THR A 220 -7.29 -1.34 26.54
N PRO A 221 -7.11 -2.34 27.43
CA PRO A 221 -8.19 -2.78 28.30
C PRO A 221 -8.59 -1.65 29.25
N GLU A 222 -9.75 -1.04 28.95
CA GLU A 222 -10.42 -0.06 29.78
C GLU A 222 -11.04 -0.77 30.98
N VAL A 223 -10.43 -0.62 32.16
CA VAL A 223 -10.98 -1.11 33.42
C VAL A 223 -12.17 -0.23 33.79
N ALA A 224 -13.37 -0.70 33.47
CA ALA A 224 -14.62 -0.13 33.90
C ALA A 224 -14.78 -0.27 35.43
N ALA A 225 -14.80 0.85 36.15
CA ALA A 225 -15.31 0.94 37.52
C ALA A 225 -16.66 1.68 37.52
N PRO A 226 -17.67 1.24 38.29
CA PRO A 226 -19.02 1.80 38.22
C PRO A 226 -19.14 3.09 39.04
N ILE A 227 -19.60 4.18 38.41
CA ILE A 227 -19.89 5.44 39.10
C ILE A 227 -21.36 5.44 39.54
N GLN A 228 -21.60 5.47 40.85
CA GLN A 228 -22.92 5.72 41.44
C GLN A 228 -23.22 7.22 41.46
N HIS A 229 -24.43 7.62 41.06
CA HIS A 229 -24.91 9.00 41.12
C HIS A 229 -25.41 9.39 42.53
N PRO A 230 -25.25 10.67 42.92
CA PRO A 230 -26.43 11.47 43.24
C PRO A 230 -26.43 12.87 42.58
N ALA A 231 -27.63 13.39 42.36
CA ALA A 231 -27.93 14.70 41.75
C ALA A 231 -28.18 15.79 42.83
N PRO A 232 -28.43 17.07 42.47
CA PRO A 232 -27.59 17.96 41.66
C PRO A 232 -27.40 19.33 42.35
N ALA A 233 -26.21 19.95 42.28
CA ALA A 233 -26.09 21.40 42.42
C ALA A 233 -24.76 21.96 41.88
N GLN A 234 -24.89 23.06 41.15
CA GLN A 234 -23.93 24.13 40.88
C GLN A 234 -23.09 24.07 39.58
N VAL A 235 -23.46 25.03 38.74
CA VAL A 235 -22.81 25.56 37.55
C VAL A 235 -21.35 25.94 37.86
N ALA A 236 -20.39 25.28 37.21
CA ALA A 236 -19.00 25.74 37.15
C ALA A 236 -18.32 25.26 35.86
N GLN A 237 -18.06 26.24 34.99
CA GLN A 237 -16.92 26.38 34.06
C GLN A 237 -16.49 25.21 33.15
N GLN A 238 -16.52 25.48 31.85
CA GLN A 238 -15.87 24.71 30.78
C GLN A 238 -14.42 24.31 31.12
N PRO A 239 -14.00 23.06 30.90
CA PRO A 239 -12.58 22.71 30.92
C PRO A 239 -11.90 23.17 29.63
N ALA A 240 -10.83 23.92 29.83
CA ALA A 240 -9.85 24.30 28.83
C ALA A 240 -9.23 23.08 28.13
N ALA A 241 -8.75 23.32 26.91
CA ALA A 241 -8.01 22.37 26.08
C ALA A 241 -6.96 21.58 26.89
N ALA A 242 -6.98 20.24 26.72
CA ALA A 242 -5.97 19.36 27.27
C ALA A 242 -4.58 19.80 26.82
N GLN A 243 -3.78 20.35 27.74
CA GLN A 243 -2.36 20.56 27.51
C GLN A 243 -1.67 19.18 27.59
N PRO A 244 -0.73 18.88 26.68
CA PRO A 244 0.05 17.65 26.77
C PRO A 244 0.74 17.59 28.12
N SER A 245 0.69 16.41 28.74
CA SER A 245 1.27 16.20 30.06
C SER A 245 2.77 16.52 30.03
N SER A 246 3.31 17.05 31.13
CA SER A 246 4.73 17.40 31.23
C SER A 246 5.67 16.22 30.90
N HIS A 247 5.20 15.00 31.12
CA HIS A 247 5.88 13.77 30.75
C HIS A 247 5.99 13.59 29.22
N GLU A 248 4.91 13.81 28.46
CA GLU A 248 4.92 13.72 27.00
C GLU A 248 5.84 14.78 26.36
N LEU A 249 5.85 15.99 26.91
CA LEU A 249 6.74 17.06 26.43
C LEU A 249 8.22 16.73 26.68
N ASN A 250 8.55 16.08 27.80
CA ASN A 250 9.92 15.67 28.09
C ASN A 250 10.33 14.49 27.20
N GLN A 251 9.44 13.50 27.01
CA GLN A 251 9.70 12.37 26.12
C GLN A 251 9.97 12.81 24.67
N VAL A 252 9.14 13.70 24.12
CA VAL A 252 9.35 14.22 22.75
C VAL A 252 10.66 14.99 22.65
N ARG A 253 11.04 15.75 23.69
CA ARG A 253 12.32 16.47 23.71
C ARG A 253 13.50 15.51 23.70
N ASP A 254 13.46 14.46 24.50
CA ASP A 254 14.50 13.45 24.57
C ASP A 254 14.63 12.68 23.25
N GLU A 255 13.51 12.31 22.63
CA GLU A 255 13.48 11.70 21.29
C GLU A 255 14.09 12.62 20.22
N THR A 256 13.77 13.92 20.25
CA THR A 256 14.36 14.88 19.30
C THR A 256 15.86 15.11 19.53
N ALA A 257 16.35 15.03 20.77
CA ALA A 257 17.76 15.12 21.07
C ALA A 257 18.53 13.89 20.58
N SER A 258 17.96 12.70 20.79
CA SER A 258 18.51 11.43 20.32
C SER A 258 18.60 11.38 18.79
N LEU A 259 17.50 11.69 18.09
CA LEU A 259 17.47 11.71 16.62
C LEU A 259 18.45 12.73 16.02
N ARG A 260 18.65 13.88 16.66
CA ARG A 260 19.65 14.87 16.21
C ARG A 260 21.07 14.34 16.35
N SER A 261 21.36 13.65 17.45
CA SER A 261 22.67 13.01 17.65
C SER A 261 22.92 11.91 16.63
N GLU A 262 21.90 11.10 16.32
CA GLU A 262 22.00 10.03 15.32
C GLU A 262 22.24 10.59 13.92
N VAL A 263 21.52 11.66 13.54
CA VAL A 263 21.73 12.36 12.26
C VAL A 263 23.14 12.93 12.15
N GLU A 264 23.70 13.47 13.23
CA GLU A 264 25.07 13.98 13.23
C GLU A 264 26.09 12.86 13.05
N SER A 265 25.91 11.73 13.76
CA SER A 265 26.76 10.54 13.60
C SER A 265 26.70 9.97 12.18
N LEU A 266 25.51 9.91 11.57
CA LEU A 266 25.32 9.46 10.20
C LEU A 266 26.00 10.40 9.20
N ARG A 267 25.89 11.71 9.41
CA ARG A 267 26.55 12.71 8.57
C ARG A 267 28.07 12.60 8.63
N GLN A 268 28.63 12.39 9.82
CA GLN A 268 30.06 12.16 9.99
C GLN A 268 30.50 10.89 9.26
N THR A 269 29.78 9.78 9.44
CA THR A 269 30.07 8.51 8.76
C THR A 269 30.05 8.67 7.23
N VAL A 270 29.07 9.41 6.69
CA VAL A 270 28.99 9.68 5.25
C VAL A 270 30.13 10.58 4.77
N SER A 271 30.61 11.51 5.61
CA SER A 271 31.78 12.34 5.32
C SER A 271 33.04 11.49 5.24
N ASP A 272 33.27 10.64 6.24
CA ASP A 272 34.45 9.77 6.32
C ASP A 272 34.48 8.79 5.14
N MET A 273 33.33 8.17 4.82
CA MET A 273 33.22 7.30 3.64
C MET A 273 33.50 8.02 2.31
N ARG A 274 33.19 9.32 2.21
CA ARG A 274 33.51 10.11 1.02
C ARG A 274 34.99 10.40 0.91
N GLU A 275 35.64 10.72 2.03
CA GLU A 275 37.10 10.93 2.07
C GLU A 275 37.85 9.65 1.70
N ASP A 276 37.44 8.50 2.26
CA ASP A 276 38.00 7.19 1.92
C ASP A 276 37.85 6.86 0.43
N LEU A 277 36.67 7.15 -0.15
CA LEU A 277 36.42 6.95 -1.58
C LEU A 277 37.29 7.86 -2.46
N ASP A 278 37.51 9.10 -2.05
CA ASP A 278 38.37 10.04 -2.79
C ASP A 278 39.85 9.65 -2.68
N GLU A 279 40.29 9.13 -1.53
CA GLU A 279 41.63 8.57 -1.37
C GLU A 279 41.82 7.32 -2.24
N LEU A 280 40.84 6.42 -2.26
CA LEU A 280 40.87 5.21 -3.09
C LEU A 280 40.94 5.56 -4.58
N LYS A 281 40.16 6.54 -5.03
CA LYS A 281 40.19 7.05 -6.42
C LYS A 281 41.57 7.60 -6.79
N ARG A 282 42.17 8.43 -5.93
CA ARG A 282 43.54 8.92 -6.11
C ARG A 282 44.55 7.78 -6.21
N SER A 283 44.42 6.74 -5.39
CA SER A 283 45.31 5.56 -5.42
C SER A 283 45.19 4.72 -6.69
N LEU A 284 43.99 4.70 -7.29
CA LEU A 284 43.67 3.95 -8.51
C LEU A 284 43.90 4.77 -9.79
N GLY A 285 44.23 6.06 -9.68
CA GLY A 285 44.50 6.95 -10.81
C GLY A 285 43.26 7.28 -11.66
N VAL A 286 42.07 7.23 -11.05
CA VAL A 286 40.77 7.57 -11.68
C VAL A 286 40.20 8.84 -11.04
#